data_AF-A0A2A8C1K3-F1
#
_entry.id   AF-A0A2A8C1K3-F1
#
_cell.length_a   1.000
_cell.length_b   1.000
_cell.length_c   1.000
_cell.angle_alpha   90.00
_cell.angle_beta   90.00
_cell.angle_gamma   90.00
#
_symmetry.space_group_name_H-M   'P 1'
#
loop_
_entity.id
_entity.type
_entity.pdbx_description
1 polymer ?
#
loop_
_entity_poly.entity_id
_entity_poly.type
_entity_poly.pdbx_seq_one_letter_code
_entity_poly.pdbx_strand_id
1 'polypeptide(L)' 'HRFIKKPVRLMLGLKSFRTATSIISGIEAMHVVKKGQLVLLEKSVQNQVEFIHQLFGIAA' A
#
# COMPACT_ATOMS: atom_id res chain seq x y z
N HIS A 1 20.23 -19.15 -24.38
CA HIS A 1 20.11 -18.37 -23.12
C HIS A 1 19.84 -16.91 -23.46
N ARG A 2 18.58 -16.46 -23.35
CA ARG A 2 18.20 -15.07 -23.70
C ARG A 2 18.25 -14.21 -22.45
N PHE A 3 19.18 -13.27 -22.40
CA PHE A 3 19.28 -12.29 -21.32
C PHE A 3 18.12 -11.29 -21.47
N ILE A 4 17.08 -11.44 -20.66
CA ILE A 4 15.95 -10.51 -20.64
C ILE A 4 16.44 -9.20 -20.03
N LYS A 5 16.56 -8.14 -20.84
CA LYS A 5 16.71 -6.78 -20.31
C LYS A 5 15.37 -6.37 -19.70
N LYS A 6 15.29 -6.32 -18.36
CA LYS A 6 14.09 -5.88 -17.67
C LYS A 6 13.85 -4.38 -17.94
N PRO A 7 12.64 -3.95 -18.35
CA PRO A 7 12.33 -2.54 -18.43
C PRO A 7 12.15 -1.99 -17.01
N VAL A 8 13.19 -1.41 -16.42
CA VAL A 8 13.10 -0.72 -15.12
C VAL A 8 12.72 0.74 -15.37
N ARG A 9 11.49 0.98 -15.82
CA ARG A 9 10.86 2.30 -15.63
C ARG A 9 10.02 2.22 -14.36
N LEU A 10 10.62 2.56 -13.22
CA LEU A 10 10.02 2.58 -11.87
C LEU A 10 8.98 3.70 -11.66
N MET A 11 8.41 4.19 -12.76
CA MET A 11 7.40 5.27 -12.92
C MET A 11 7.77 6.66 -12.37
N LEU A 12 8.61 6.81 -11.33
CA LEU A 12 8.93 8.12 -10.72
C LEU A 12 10.36 8.25 -10.13
N GLY A 13 11.33 7.42 -10.55
CA GLY A 13 12.72 7.48 -10.05
C GLY A 13 12.95 6.81 -8.69
N LEU A 14 12.04 5.93 -8.28
CA LEU A 14 12.17 5.15 -7.04
C LEU A 14 13.37 4.20 -7.14
N LYS A 15 14.16 4.04 -6.08
CA LYS A 15 15.43 3.29 -6.11
C LYS A 15 15.25 1.76 -6.07
N SER A 16 14.12 1.25 -5.61
CA SER A 16 13.86 -0.18 -5.50
C SER A 16 12.39 -0.53 -5.72
N PHE A 17 12.11 -1.74 -6.20
CA PHE A 17 10.75 -2.26 -6.35
C PHE A 17 10.03 -2.36 -5.01
N ARG A 18 10.71 -2.81 -3.95
CA ARG A 18 10.12 -2.91 -2.61
C ARG A 18 9.66 -1.54 -2.10
N THR A 19 10.50 -0.52 -2.25
CA THR A 19 10.15 0.86 -1.88
C THR A 19 9.01 1.40 -2.74
N ALA A 20 9.01 1.09 -4.04
CA ALA A 20 7.93 1.50 -4.94
C ALA A 20 6.59 0.90 -4.54
N THR A 21 6.55 -0.40 -4.24
CA THR A 21 5.34 -1.07 -3.75
C THR A 21 4.85 -0.44 -2.45
N SER A 22 5.73 -0.22 -1.46
CA SER A 22 5.33 0.41 -0.20
C SER A 22 4.77 1.83 -0.38
N ILE A 23 5.34 2.63 -1.28
CA ILE A 23 4.85 3.99 -1.56
C ILE A 23 3.47 3.94 -2.22
N ILE A 24 3.30 3.09 -3.24
CA ILE A 24 2.02 2.96 -3.94
C ILE A 24 0.93 2.47 -2.98
N SER A 25 1.20 1.43 -2.19
CA SER A 25 0.25 0.92 -1.20
C SER A 25 -0.11 1.97 -0.14
N GLY A 26 0.83 2.82 0.28
CA GLY A 26 0.54 3.93 1.20
C GLY A 26 -0.37 5.00 0.58
N ILE A 27 -0.15 5.36 -0.69
CA ILE A 27 -1.01 6.31 -1.42
C ILE A 27 -2.42 5.74 -1.61
N GLU A 28 -2.53 4.45 -1.94
CA GLU A 28 -3.81 3.76 -2.06
C GLU A 28 -4.55 3.73 -0.72
N ALA A 29 -3.86 3.40 0.37
CA ALA A 29 -4.43 3.41 1.72
C ALA A 29 -4.96 4.80 2.11
N MET A 30 -4.18 5.86 1.86
CA MET A 30 -4.61 7.24 2.09
C MET A 30 -5.85 7.59 1.27
N HIS A 31 -5.92 7.14 0.01
CA HIS A 31 -7.09 7.35 -0.82
C HIS A 31 -8.32 6.59 -0.34
N VAL A 32 -8.19 5.35 0.12
CA VAL A 32 -9.29 4.55 0.69
C VAL A 32 -9.86 5.23 1.93
N VAL A 33 -8.98 5.71 2.82
CA VAL A 33 -9.35 6.49 4.02
C VAL A 33 -10.05 7.79 3.62
N LYS A 34 -9.44 8.59 2.73
CA LYS A 34 -9.96 9.89 2.29
C LYS A 34 -11.30 9.80 1.57
N LYS A 35 -11.53 8.72 0.80
CA LYS A 35 -12.80 8.49 0.10
C LYS A 35 -13.95 8.09 1.02
N GLY A 36 -13.71 7.90 2.31
CA GLY A 36 -14.77 7.50 3.25
C GLY A 36 -15.26 6.07 3.00
N GLN A 37 -14.46 5.21 2.32
CA GLN A 37 -14.78 3.77 2.27
C GLN A 37 -14.71 3.14 3.66
N LEU A 38 -13.99 3.80 4.58
CA LEU A 38 -13.98 3.51 6.01
C LEU A 38 -15.26 3.94 6.76
N VAL A 39 -16.24 4.60 6.13
CA VAL A 39 -17.56 4.86 6.76
C VAL A 39 -18.26 3.53 7.12
N LEU A 40 -17.90 2.41 6.48
CA LEU A 40 -18.33 1.08 6.92
C LEU A 40 -17.55 0.55 8.15
N LEU A 41 -16.29 0.97 8.31
CA LEU A 41 -15.35 0.58 9.36
C LEU A 41 -15.51 1.44 10.63
N GLU A 42 -16.03 2.66 10.49
CA GLU A 42 -16.27 3.64 11.56
C GLU A 42 -17.25 3.15 12.64
N LYS A 43 -17.92 2.02 12.42
CA LYS A 43 -18.71 1.35 13.47
C LYS A 43 -17.84 0.84 14.63
N SER A 44 -16.53 0.71 14.45
CA SER A 44 -15.62 0.25 15.50
C SER A 44 -14.17 0.70 15.25
N VAL A 45 -13.60 1.42 16.22
CA VAL A 45 -12.17 1.78 16.27
C VAL A 45 -11.26 0.55 16.15
N GLN A 46 -11.71 -0.62 16.61
CA GLN A 46 -10.95 -1.88 16.51
C GLN A 46 -10.76 -2.32 15.06
N ASN A 47 -11.77 -2.12 14.23
CA ASN A 47 -11.69 -2.51 12.82
C ASN A 47 -10.70 -1.62 12.07
N GLN A 48 -10.60 -0.33 12.42
CA GLN A 48 -9.57 0.58 11.89
C GLN A 48 -8.16 0.14 12.28
N VAL A 49 -7.98 -0.28 13.54
CA VAL A 49 -6.70 -0.81 14.03
C VAL A 49 -6.34 -2.07 13.25
N GLU A 50 -7.25 -3.04 13.13
CA GLU A 50 -7.02 -4.28 12.37
C GLU A 50 -6.69 -4.02 10.89
N PHE A 51 -7.38 -3.07 10.25
CA PHE A 51 -7.08 -2.66 8.87
C PHE A 51 -5.66 -2.09 8.73
N ILE A 52 -5.21 -1.27 9.70
CA ILE A 52 -3.83 -0.74 9.73
C ILE A 52 -2.83 -1.88 9.92
N HIS A 53 -3.10 -2.84 10.81
CA HIS A 53 -2.26 -4.02 11.00
C HIS A 53 -2.15 -4.86 9.72
N GLN A 54 -3.26 -5.10 9.02
CA GLN A 54 -3.27 -5.80 7.72
C GLN A 54 -2.51 -5.02 6.64
N LEU A 55 -2.64 -3.70 6.60
CA LEU A 55 -1.97 -2.84 5.61
C LEU A 55 -0.45 -2.81 5.75
N PHE A 56 0.03 -2.72 7.00
CA PHE A 56 1.46 -2.62 7.29
C PHE A 56 2.09 -3.98 7.62
N GLY A 57 1.30 -5.06 7.64
CA GLY A 57 1.76 -6.40 7.99
C GLY A 57 2.34 -6.47 9.41
N ILE A 58 1.88 -5.58 10.30
CA ILE A 58 2.30 -5.56 11.70
C ILE A 58 1.46 -6.63 12.39
N ALA A 59 2.08 -7.75 12.77
CA ALA A 59 1.42 -8.76 13.59
C ALA A 59 0.87 -8.08 14.86
N ALA A 60 -0.43 -8.21 15.08
CA ALA A 60 -1.13 -7.70 16.24
C ALA A 60 -0.76 -8.48 17.52
#